data_AF-A0A497JGR4-F1
#
_entry.id   AF-A0A497JGR4-F1
#
_cell.length_a   1.000
_cell.length_b   1.000
_cell.length_c   1.000
_cell.angle_alpha   90.00
_cell.angle_beta   90.00
_cell.angle_gamma   90.00
#
_symmetry.space_group_name_H-M   'P 1'
#
loop_
_entity.id
_entity.type
_entity.pdbx_description
1 polymer ?
#
loop_
_entity_poly.entity_id
_entity_poly.type
_entity_poly.pdbx_seq_one_letter_code
_entity_poly.pdbx_strand_id
1 'polypeptide(L)'
;MVFISPEIDLLLIALMLVTIFNTVSTIVRNRIMGKGHMEEIKKKQKEFKELMEKTDKDSQKRLKELEQELLETNLKMMKASMPTMLLSLGIVTVLWPWLQAEYSQYTFPIVGSWLFYYIVISLIFSIIISKVQKIILKA
;
A
#
# COMPACT_ATOMS: atom_id res chain seq x y z
N MET A 1 21.26 -17.99 6.44
CA MET A 1 21.71 -19.00 5.49
C MET A 1 21.63 -18.40 4.11
N VAL A 2 22.77 -18.22 3.44
CA VAL A 2 22.79 -17.88 2.01
C VAL A 2 22.67 -19.17 1.21
N PHE A 3 21.66 -19.28 0.35
CA PHE A 3 21.36 -20.48 -0.44
C PHE A 3 22.07 -20.46 -1.80
N ILE A 4 22.15 -19.29 -2.46
CA ILE A 4 22.74 -19.16 -3.80
C ILE A 4 23.70 -17.97 -3.87
N SER A 5 23.18 -16.76 -3.64
CA SER A 5 23.97 -15.55 -3.48
C SER A 5 23.20 -14.56 -2.61
N PRO A 6 23.86 -13.68 -1.83
CA PRO A 6 23.17 -12.73 -0.95
C PRO A 6 22.16 -11.86 -1.69
N GLU A 7 22.46 -11.50 -2.94
CA GLU A 7 21.62 -10.70 -3.83
C GLU A 7 20.36 -11.46 -4.26
N ILE A 8 20.52 -12.70 -4.73
CA ILE A 8 19.41 -13.53 -5.21
C ILE A 8 18.48 -13.88 -4.05
N ASP A 9 19.05 -14.22 -2.89
CA ASP A 9 18.25 -14.58 -1.72
C ASP A 9 17.43 -13.39 -1.23
N LEU A 10 18.05 -12.21 -1.11
CA LEU A 10 17.35 -11.01 -0.68
C LEU A 10 16.30 -10.54 -1.70
N LEU A 11 16.54 -10.75 -3.00
CA LEU A 11 15.57 -10.52 -4.06
C LEU A 11 14.36 -11.45 -3.91
N LEU A 12 14.57 -12.74 -3.69
CA LEU A 12 13.49 -13.72 -3.50
C LEU A 12 12.67 -13.42 -2.23
N ILE A 13 13.34 -13.04 -1.13
CA ILE A 13 12.68 -12.60 0.10
C ILE A 13 11.82 -11.36 -0.17
N ALA A 14 12.37 -10.36 -0.85
CA ALA A 14 11.64 -9.15 -1.23
C ALA A 14 10.41 -9.48 -2.10
N LEU A 15 10.57 -10.33 -3.11
CA LEU A 15 9.48 -10.74 -3.99
C LEU A 15 8.37 -11.45 -3.21
N MET A 16 8.72 -12.38 -2.32
CA MET A 16 7.78 -13.11 -1.48
C MET A 16 7.00 -12.14 -0.57
N LEU A 17 7.71 -11.29 0.18
CA LEU A 17 7.10 -10.34 1.11
C LEU A 17 6.18 -9.35 0.40
N VAL A 18 6.65 -8.75 -0.70
CA VAL A 18 5.84 -7.81 -1.49
C VAL A 18 4.60 -8.49 -2.07
N THR A 19 4.70 -9.74 -2.50
CA THR A 19 3.55 -10.50 -3.01
C THR A 19 2.53 -10.76 -1.91
N ILE A 20 2.97 -11.20 -0.72
CA ILE A 20 2.10 -11.43 0.44
C ILE A 20 1.43 -10.12 0.84
N PHE A 21 2.20 -9.04 1.04
CA PHE A 21 1.66 -7.75 1.46
C PHE A 21 0.65 -7.20 0.46
N ASN A 22 0.97 -7.18 -0.85
CA ASN A 22 0.04 -6.67 -1.85
C ASN A 22 -1.24 -7.51 -1.96
N THR A 23 -1.13 -8.83 -1.81
CA THR A 23 -2.28 -9.74 -1.87
C THR A 23 -3.18 -9.53 -0.66
N VAL A 24 -2.62 -9.55 0.56
CA VAL A 24 -3.37 -9.30 1.80
C VAL A 24 -4.02 -7.92 1.77
N SER A 25 -3.26 -6.88 1.41
CA SER A 25 -3.76 -5.50 1.27
C SER A 25 -4.97 -5.43 0.35
N THR A 26 -4.89 -6.11 -0.80
CA THR A 26 -5.95 -6.11 -1.80
C THR A 26 -7.19 -6.86 -1.33
N ILE A 27 -7.02 -8.01 -0.68
CA ILE A 27 -8.13 -8.79 -0.12
C ILE A 27 -8.84 -8.00 0.98
N VAL A 28 -8.10 -7.47 1.95
CA VAL A 28 -8.66 -6.70 3.08
C VAL A 28 -9.39 -5.46 2.56
N ARG A 29 -8.78 -4.72 1.62
CA ARG A 29 -9.39 -3.56 0.99
C ARG A 29 -10.69 -3.91 0.26
N ASN A 30 -10.69 -4.95 -0.56
CA ASN A 30 -11.87 -5.36 -1.31
C ASN A 30 -13.01 -5.83 -0.39
N ARG A 31 -12.66 -6.48 0.74
CA ARG A 31 -13.65 -6.96 1.72
C ARG A 31 -14.30 -5.81 2.50
N ILE A 32 -13.53 -4.81 2.89
CA ILE A 32 -14.03 -3.71 3.74
C ILE A 32 -14.70 -2.60 2.91
N MET A 33 -14.17 -2.30 1.72
CA MET A 33 -14.64 -1.16 0.92
C MET A 33 -15.64 -1.53 -0.19
N GLY A 34 -15.74 -2.81 -0.56
CA GLY A 34 -16.61 -3.26 -1.64
C GLY A 34 -16.13 -2.84 -3.04
N LYS A 35 -16.74 -3.43 -4.08
CA LYS A 35 -16.48 -3.06 -5.48
C LYS A 35 -17.20 -1.74 -5.79
N GLY A 36 -16.50 -0.75 -6.37
CA GLY A 36 -17.08 0.54 -6.76
C GLY A 36 -16.71 1.75 -5.89
N HIS A 37 -16.09 1.54 -4.73
CA HIS A 37 -15.73 2.63 -3.80
C HIS A 37 -14.85 3.73 -4.43
N MET A 38 -13.98 3.35 -5.37
CA MET A 38 -13.12 4.31 -6.06
C MET A 38 -13.89 5.26 -6.99
N GLU A 39 -15.02 4.81 -7.55
CA GLU A 39 -15.87 5.66 -8.39
C GLU A 39 -16.66 6.64 -7.53
N GLU A 40 -17.17 6.18 -6.38
CA GLU A 40 -17.82 7.04 -5.39
C GLU A 40 -16.88 8.12 -4.86
N ILE A 41 -15.64 7.77 -4.48
CA ILE A 41 -14.63 8.75 -4.04
C ILE A 41 -14.40 9.80 -5.12
N LYS A 42 -14.21 9.39 -6.38
CA LYS A 42 -13.98 10.32 -7.49
C LYS A 42 -15.18 11.24 -7.72
N LYS A 43 -16.41 10.71 -7.59
CA LYS A 43 -17.63 11.50 -7.70
C LYS A 43 -17.70 12.55 -6.58
N LYS A 44 -17.50 12.14 -5.32
CA LYS A 44 -17.48 13.05 -4.16
C LYS A 44 -16.39 14.10 -4.24
N GLN A 45 -15.20 13.76 -4.75
CA GLN A 45 -14.12 14.73 -4.95
C GLN A 45 -14.44 15.78 -6.03
N LYS A 46 -15.15 15.39 -7.10
CA LYS A 46 -15.61 16.36 -8.11
C LYS A 46 -16.69 17.27 -7.53
N GLU A 47 -17.70 16.69 -6.88
CA GLU A 47 -18.77 17.44 -6.20
C GLU A 47 -18.20 18.43 -5.17
N PHE A 48 -17.16 18.04 -4.42
CA PHE A 48 -16.49 18.91 -3.46
C PHE A 48 -15.83 20.12 -4.13
N LYS A 49 -15.15 19.92 -5.27
CA LYS A 49 -14.55 21.03 -6.03
C LYS A 49 -15.61 21.99 -6.55
N GLU A 50 -16.70 21.46 -7.13
CA GLU A 50 -17.80 22.26 -7.66
C GLU A 50 -18.53 23.06 -6.56
N LEU A 51 -18.66 22.50 -5.36
CA LEU A 51 -19.29 23.18 -4.22
C LEU A 51 -18.38 24.24 -3.57
N MET A 52 -17.05 24.06 -3.59
CA MET A 52 -16.12 25.08 -3.09
C MET A 52 -16.15 26.37 -3.93
N GLU A 53 -16.45 26.26 -5.22
CA GLU A 53 -16.57 27.42 -6.11
C GLU A 53 -17.87 28.22 -5.88
N LYS A 54 -18.85 27.63 -5.16
CA LYS A 54 -20.15 28.24 -4.89
C LYS A 54 -20.21 28.84 -3.49
N THR A 55 -20.65 30.09 -3.40
CA THR A 55 -20.71 30.87 -2.14
C THR A 55 -22.10 30.91 -1.50
N ASP A 56 -23.10 30.27 -2.10
CA ASP A 56 -24.46 30.28 -1.56
C ASP A 56 -24.61 29.41 -0.30
N LYS A 57 -25.57 29.76 0.56
CA LYS A 57 -25.75 29.10 1.87
C LYS A 57 -26.08 27.62 1.76
N ASP A 58 -26.75 27.21 0.70
CA ASP A 58 -27.12 25.81 0.47
C ASP A 58 -25.89 24.99 0.06
N SER A 59 -25.07 25.52 -0.85
CA SER A 59 -23.77 24.95 -1.23
C SER A 59 -22.83 24.82 -0.03
N GLN A 60 -22.78 25.82 0.86
CA GLN A 60 -21.97 25.75 2.10
C GLN A 60 -22.47 24.66 3.06
N LYS A 61 -23.79 24.47 3.16
CA LYS A 61 -24.36 23.37 3.96
C LYS A 61 -24.03 22.01 3.35
N ARG A 62 -24.22 21.85 2.03
CA ARG A 62 -23.90 20.61 1.31
C ARG A 62 -22.40 20.30 1.34
N LEU A 63 -21.54 21.31 1.26
CA LEU A 63 -20.09 21.18 1.41
C LEU A 63 -19.73 20.54 2.76
N LYS A 64 -20.35 21.00 3.84
CA LYS A 64 -20.11 20.47 5.19
C LYS A 64 -20.58 19.03 5.33
N GLU A 65 -21.73 18.69 4.75
CA GLU A 65 -22.22 17.29 4.69
C GLU A 65 -21.25 16.40 3.89
N LEU A 66 -20.79 16.89 2.75
CA LEU A 66 -19.85 16.16 1.89
C LEU A 66 -18.47 15.97 2.55
N GLU A 67 -18.01 16.96 3.32
CA GLU A 67 -16.80 16.84 4.14
C GLU A 67 -16.95 15.72 5.17
N GLN A 68 -18.09 15.63 5.86
CA GLN A 68 -18.38 14.53 6.79
C GLN A 68 -18.39 13.19 6.07
N GLU A 69 -19.05 13.10 4.91
CA GLU A 69 -19.06 11.89 4.09
C GLU A 69 -17.65 11.45 3.62
N LEU A 70 -16.78 12.42 3.29
CA LEU A 70 -15.38 12.17 2.93
C LEU A 70 -14.56 11.72 4.14
N LEU A 71 -14.78 12.31 5.32
CA LEU A 71 -14.15 11.87 6.57
C LEU A 71 -14.54 10.43 6.92
N GLU A 72 -15.82 10.09 6.85
CA GLU A 72 -16.29 8.72 7.07
C GLU A 72 -15.66 7.73 6.08
N THR A 73 -15.54 8.14 4.82
CA THR A 73 -14.88 7.37 3.76
C THR A 73 -13.40 7.15 4.08
N ASN A 74 -12.69 8.21 4.48
CA ASN A 74 -11.29 8.12 4.87
C ASN A 74 -11.09 7.24 6.11
N LEU A 75 -12.01 7.29 7.08
CA LEU A 75 -11.98 6.41 8.25
C LEU A 75 -12.19 4.94 7.86
N LYS A 76 -13.09 4.65 6.92
CA LYS A 76 -13.25 3.29 6.36
C LYS A 76 -11.98 2.83 5.64
N MET A 77 -11.35 3.70 4.85
CA MET A 77 -10.06 3.41 4.21
C MET A 77 -8.96 3.12 5.23
N MET A 78 -8.88 3.92 6.30
CA MET A 78 -7.89 3.74 7.36
C MET A 78 -8.12 2.43 8.12
N LYS A 79 -9.38 2.11 8.44
CA LYS A 79 -9.73 0.80 9.03
C LYS A 79 -9.38 -0.35 8.09
N ALA A 80 -9.49 -0.16 6.77
CA ALA A 80 -9.07 -1.15 5.80
C ALA A 80 -7.54 -1.31 5.69
N SER A 81 -6.77 -0.25 5.90
CA SER A 81 -5.30 -0.31 5.87
C SER A 81 -4.70 -0.80 7.19
N MET A 82 -5.36 -0.56 8.34
CA MET A 82 -4.81 -0.89 9.67
C MET A 82 -4.39 -2.36 9.85
N PRO A 83 -5.20 -3.38 9.49
CA PRO A 83 -4.79 -4.78 9.62
C PRO A 83 -3.52 -5.09 8.81
N THR A 84 -3.43 -4.52 7.60
CA THR A 84 -2.28 -4.68 6.73
C THR A 84 -1.05 -4.01 7.32
N MET A 85 -1.19 -2.80 7.86
CA MET A 85 -0.11 -2.06 8.50
C MET A 85 0.43 -2.83 9.72
N LEU A 86 -0.45 -3.30 10.60
CA LEU A 86 -0.06 -4.08 11.77
C LEU A 86 0.65 -5.39 11.38
N LEU A 87 0.15 -6.08 10.35
CA LEU A 87 0.82 -7.26 9.80
C LEU A 87 2.23 -6.92 9.29
N SER A 88 2.38 -5.80 8.56
CA SER A 88 3.70 -5.36 8.08
C SER A 88 4.67 -5.03 9.20
N LEU A 89 4.20 -4.35 10.25
CA LEU A 89 5.01 -4.05 11.42
C LEU A 89 5.45 -5.34 12.12
N GLY A 90 4.53 -6.26 12.38
CA GLY A 90 4.86 -7.55 13.01
C GLY A 90 5.90 -8.34 12.22
N ILE A 91 5.72 -8.45 10.90
CA ILE A 91 6.68 -9.15 10.03
C ILE A 91 8.04 -8.46 10.03
N VAL A 92 8.08 -7.13 9.89
CA VAL A 92 9.35 -6.39 9.88
C VAL A 92 10.06 -6.53 11.22
N THR A 93 9.37 -6.39 12.36
CA THR A 93 9.98 -6.53 13.69
C THR A 93 10.60 -7.92 13.90
N VAL A 94 9.95 -8.98 13.41
CA VAL A 94 10.46 -10.35 13.54
C VAL A 94 11.61 -10.62 12.56
N LEU A 95 11.51 -10.17 11.31
CA LEU A 95 12.52 -10.42 10.29
C LEU A 95 13.75 -9.52 10.41
N TRP A 96 13.61 -8.33 10.99
CA TRP A 96 14.69 -7.35 11.10
C TRP A 96 15.98 -7.89 11.75
N PRO A 97 15.96 -8.45 12.97
CA PRO A 97 17.20 -8.93 13.59
C PRO A 97 17.85 -10.05 12.78
N TRP A 98 17.05 -10.91 12.14
CA TRP A 98 17.56 -12.00 11.31
C TRP A 98 18.19 -11.48 10.01
N LEU A 99 17.52 -10.58 9.30
CA LEU A 99 18.05 -9.96 8.09
C LEU A 99 19.32 -9.15 8.37
N GLN A 100 19.35 -8.44 9.49
CA GLN A 100 20.53 -7.69 9.90
C GLN A 100 21.70 -8.64 10.23
N ALA A 101 21.46 -9.71 10.99
CA ALA A 101 22.51 -10.67 11.33
C ALA A 101 23.10 -11.36 10.09
N GLU A 102 22.26 -11.72 9.12
CA GLU A 102 22.70 -12.44 7.93
C GLU A 102 23.32 -11.52 6.87
N TYR A 103 22.70 -10.38 6.57
CA TYR A 103 23.04 -9.59 5.38
C TYR A 103 23.89 -8.34 5.66
N SER A 104 24.12 -7.97 6.93
CA SER A 104 24.91 -6.77 7.27
C SER A 104 26.38 -6.84 6.87
N GLN A 105 26.95 -8.04 6.73
CA GLN A 105 28.35 -8.24 6.38
C GLN A 105 28.61 -8.18 4.87
N TYR A 106 27.56 -8.22 4.06
CA TYR A 106 27.66 -8.24 2.60
C TYR A 106 27.49 -6.83 2.03
N THR A 107 28.25 -6.54 0.97
CA THR A 107 28.10 -5.31 0.19
C THR A 107 27.26 -5.61 -1.05
N PHE A 108 26.19 -4.86 -1.23
CA PHE A 108 25.26 -5.07 -2.34
C PHE A 108 25.56 -4.15 -3.51
N PRO A 109 25.38 -4.61 -4.76
CA PRO A 109 25.63 -3.79 -5.94
C PRO A 109 24.69 -2.56 -5.95
N ILE A 110 25.17 -1.46 -6.56
CA ILE A 110 24.45 -0.19 -6.77
C ILE A 110 24.24 0.64 -5.49
N VAL A 111 23.88 0.03 -4.37
CA VAL A 111 23.42 0.74 -3.16
C VAL A 111 24.22 0.43 -1.89
N GLY A 112 25.13 -0.54 -1.92
CA GLY A 112 26.09 -0.85 -0.86
C GLY A 112 25.51 -1.57 0.36
N SER A 113 24.28 -1.23 0.79
CA SER A 113 23.62 -1.81 1.96
C SER A 113 22.46 -2.73 1.58
N TRP A 114 22.34 -3.84 2.29
CA TRP A 114 21.22 -4.78 2.17
C TRP A 114 19.85 -4.11 2.34
N LEU A 115 19.75 -3.12 3.23
CA LEU A 115 18.49 -2.42 3.49
C LEU A 115 18.03 -1.64 2.25
N PHE A 116 18.92 -0.85 1.66
CA PHE A 116 18.61 -0.09 0.45
C PHE A 116 18.36 -1.00 -0.74
N TYR A 117 19.09 -2.10 -0.84
CA TYR A 117 18.90 -3.10 -1.90
C TYR A 117 17.50 -3.71 -1.82
N TYR A 118 17.10 -4.15 -0.63
CA TYR A 118 15.75 -4.64 -0.35
C TYR A 118 14.67 -3.59 -0.69
N ILE A 119 14.85 -2.33 -0.24
CA ILE A 119 13.86 -1.27 -0.49
C ILE A 119 13.70 -1.01 -2.00
N VAL A 120 14.79 -0.82 -2.74
CA VAL A 120 14.73 -0.52 -4.18
C VAL A 120 14.05 -1.67 -4.95
N ILE A 121 14.45 -2.91 -4.69
CA ILE A 121 13.87 -4.08 -5.35
C ILE A 121 12.39 -4.25 -4.99
N SER A 122 12.04 -4.07 -3.71
CA SER A 122 10.66 -4.17 -3.25
C SER A 122 9.74 -3.14 -3.91
N LEU A 123 10.23 -1.90 -4.11
CA LEU A 123 9.50 -0.85 -4.82
C LEU A 123 9.24 -1.23 -6.29
N ILE A 124 10.27 -1.72 -6.99
CA ILE A 124 10.15 -2.15 -8.38
C ILE A 124 9.12 -3.27 -8.51
N PHE A 125 9.25 -4.33 -7.70
CA PHE A 125 8.30 -5.45 -7.73
C PHE A 125 6.89 -5.03 -7.32
N SER A 126 6.74 -4.13 -6.36
CA SER A 126 5.42 -3.64 -5.93
C SER A 126 4.66 -2.97 -7.07
N ILE A 127 5.36 -2.18 -7.89
CA ILE A 127 4.76 -1.54 -9.09
C ILE A 127 4.34 -2.62 -10.10
N ILE A 128 5.20 -3.60 -10.36
CA ILE A 128 4.92 -4.68 -11.32
C ILE A 128 3.71 -5.50 -10.87
N ILE A 129 3.72 -5.99 -9.62
CA ILE A 129 2.62 -6.78 -9.04
C ILE A 129 1.32 -5.99 -9.03
N SER A 130 1.37 -4.70 -8.67
CA SER A 130 0.19 -3.82 -8.70
C SER A 130 -0.41 -3.69 -10.09
N LYS A 131 0.41 -3.65 -11.15
CA LYS A 131 -0.07 -3.63 -12.54
C LYS A 131 -0.71 -4.97 -12.91
N VAL A 132 -0.05 -6.09 -12.59
CA VAL A 132 -0.54 -7.44 -12.88
C VAL A 132 -1.89 -7.69 -12.18
N GLN A 133 -1.99 -7.38 -10.89
CA GLN A 133 -3.23 -7.54 -10.13
C GLN A 133 -4.38 -6.71 -10.72
N LYS A 134 -4.11 -5.50 -11.21
CA LYS A 134 -5.15 -4.68 -11.87
C LYS A 134 -5.66 -5.30 -13.17
N ILE A 135 -4.82 -5.99 -13.92
CA ILE A 135 -5.22 -6.68 -15.15
C ILE A 135 -6.06 -7.91 -14.80
N ILE A 136 -5.57 -8.74 -13.87
CA ILE A 136 -6.24 -9.99 -13.47
C ILE A 136 -7.58 -9.72 -12.77
N LEU A 137 -7.67 -8.70 -11.91
CA LEU A 137 -8.90 -8.39 -11.15
C LEU A 137 -9.91 -7.51 -11.92
N LYS A 138 -9.53 -7.00 -13.10
CA LYS A 138 -10.45 -6.29 -14.02
C LYS A 138 -11.01 -7.19 -15.12
N ALA A 139 -10.45 -8.39 -15.31
CA ALA A 139 -11.06 -9.48 -16.08
C ALA A 139 -12.04 -10.26 -15.19
#